data_AF-A0A1G4T2X2-F1
#
_entry.id   AF-A0A1G4T2X2-F1
#
_cell.length_a   1.000
_cell.length_b   1.000
_cell.length_c   1.000
_cell.angle_alpha   90.00
_cell.angle_beta   90.00
_cell.angle_gamma   90.00
#
_symmetry.space_group_name_H-M   'P 1'
#
loop_
_entity.id
_entity.type
_entity.pdbx_description
1 polymer ?
#
loop_
_entity_poly.entity_id
_entity_poly.type
_entity_poly.pdbx_seq_one_letter_code
_entity_poly.pdbx_strand_id
1 'polypeptide(L)' 'METSNRDSIIAYCLAPLKESLNLDANSEATRETMRRLDHALKTFQSQAGRPVAVDFSKMPSLVINEAAHGYE' A
#
# COMPACT_ATOMS: atom_id res chain seq x y z
N MET A 1 -10.39 -1.59 16.65
CA MET A 1 -9.27 -0.64 16.57
C MET A 1 -9.22 -0.19 15.12
N GLU A 2 -9.80 0.96 14.80
CA GLU A 2 -9.78 1.51 13.44
C GLU A 2 -8.32 1.84 13.11
N THR A 3 -7.74 1.12 12.15
CA THR A 3 -6.46 1.51 11.58
C THR A 3 -6.72 2.71 10.69
N SER A 4 -5.97 3.80 10.90
CA SER A 4 -6.02 4.96 10.01
C SER A 4 -5.76 4.49 8.58
N ASN A 5 -6.50 5.00 7.58
CA ASN A 5 -6.32 4.67 6.17
C ASN A 5 -4.84 4.72 5.73
N ARG A 6 -4.06 5.65 6.30
CA ARG A 6 -2.60 5.73 6.08
C ARG A 6 -1.83 4.48 6.53
N ASP A 7 -2.12 3.92 7.70
CA ASP A 7 -1.47 2.69 8.17
C ASP A 7 -1.75 1.53 7.23
N SER A 8 -2.97 1.43 6.71
CA SER A 8 -3.35 0.41 5.72
C SER A 8 -2.59 0.58 4.40
N ILE A 9 -2.45 1.82 3.91
CA ILE A 9 -1.67 2.13 2.70
C ILE A 9 -0.20 1.75 2.90
N ILE A 10 0.41 2.17 4.00
CA ILE A 10 1.81 1.86 4.30
C ILE A 10 2.00 0.34 4.42
N ALA A 11 1.10 -0.34 5.13
CA ALA A 11 1.14 -1.80 5.28
C ALA A 11 1.01 -2.52 3.93
N TYR A 12 0.13 -2.06 3.05
CA TYR A 12 -0.02 -2.58 1.69
C TYR A 12 1.26 -2.39 0.86
N CYS A 13 1.82 -1.18 0.86
CA CYS A 13 3.06 -0.90 0.13
C CYS A 13 4.26 -1.69 0.65
N LEU A 14 4.31 -1.99 1.95
CA LEU A 14 5.39 -2.77 2.57
C LEU A 14 5.17 -4.29 2.46
N ALA A 15 3.95 -4.76 2.23
CA ALA A 15 3.63 -6.20 2.13
C ALA A 15 4.54 -6.98 1.15
N PRO A 16 4.72 -6.56 -0.12
CA PRO A 16 5.59 -7.30 -1.05
C PRO A 16 7.07 -7.25 -0.65
N LEU A 17 7.48 -6.20 0.08
CA LEU A 17 8.86 -6.02 0.53
C LEU A 17 9.19 -6.86 1.76
N LYS A 18 8.18 -7.26 2.55
CA LYS A 18 8.41 -8.05 3.76
C LYS A 18 9.05 -9.41 3.46
N GLU A 19 8.56 -10.09 2.43
CA GLU A 19 9.14 -11.38 2.01
C GLU A 19 10.52 -11.20 1.37
N SER A 20 10.72 -10.18 0.53
CA SER A 20 11.99 -9.99 -0.18
C SER A 20 13.12 -9.43 0.70
N LEU A 21 12.79 -8.67 1.75
CA LEU A 21 13.75 -8.00 2.63
C LEU A 21 13.80 -8.57 4.05
N ASN A 22 13.08 -9.65 4.32
CA ASN A 22 12.98 -10.29 5.65
C ASN A 22 12.72 -9.26 6.76
N LEU A 23 11.77 -8.35 6.53
CA LEU A 23 11.43 -7.28 7.47
C LEU A 23 10.68 -7.89 8.66
N ASP A 24 11.42 -8.13 9.74
CA ASP A 24 10.81 -8.48 11.04
C ASP A 24 9.90 -7.34 11.49
N ALA A 25 8.62 -7.66 11.73
CA ALA A 25 7.60 -6.73 12.17
C ALA A 25 7.94 -6.04 13.51
N ASN A 26 8.77 -6.67 14.33
CA ASN A 26 9.22 -6.16 15.62
C ASN A 26 10.58 -5.46 15.57
N SER A 27 11.25 -5.46 14.41
CA SER A 27 12.51 -4.74 14.28
C SER A 27 12.33 -3.23 14.41
N GLU A 28 13.35 -2.58 14.97
CA GLU A 28 13.42 -1.12 15.03
C GLU A 28 13.36 -0.51 13.63
N ALA A 29 14.01 -1.13 12.65
CA ALA A 29 14.01 -0.71 11.25
C ALA A 29 12.58 -0.65 10.67
N THR A 30 11.73 -1.65 10.94
CA THR A 30 10.33 -1.64 10.50
C THR A 30 9.53 -0.50 11.15
N ARG A 31 9.74 -0.28 12.45
CA ARG A 31 9.06 0.81 13.19
C ARG A 31 9.49 2.19 12.69
N GLU A 32 10.78 2.39 12.45
CA GLU A 32 11.31 3.63 11.88
C GLU A 32 10.78 3.86 10.46
N THR A 33 10.74 2.81 9.63
CA THR A 33 10.22 2.89 8.26
C THR A 33 8.76 3.33 8.26
N MET A 34 7.92 2.73 9.11
CA MET A 34 6.53 3.17 9.26
C MET A 34 6.40 4.64 9.66
N ARG A 35 7.19 5.10 10.65
CA ARG A 35 7.16 6.52 11.08
C ARG A 35 7.59 7.48 9.97
N ARG A 36 8.64 7.14 9.23
CA ARG A 36 9.15 7.98 8.13
C ARG A 36 8.15 8.06 6.98
N LEU A 37 7.50 6.94 6.64
CA LEU A 37 6.47 6.91 5.59
C LEU A 37 5.20 7.65 6.00
N ASP A 38 4.75 7.52 7.25
CA ASP A 38 3.62 8.30 7.76
C ASP A 38 3.90 9.80 7.68
N HIS A 39 5.09 10.22 8.10
CA HIS A 39 5.51 11.62 8.00
C HIS A 39 5.52 12.09 6.53
N ALA A 40 6.15 11.34 5.63
CA ALA A 40 6.22 11.68 4.21
C ALA A 40 4.84 11.80 3.57
N LEU A 41 3.91 10.87 3.88
CA LEU A 41 2.53 10.92 3.37
C LEU A 41 1.77 12.13 3.91
N LYS A 42 1.94 12.47 5.19
CA LYS A 42 1.33 13.68 5.77
C LYS A 42 1.85 14.95 5.09
N THR A 43 3.16 15.06 4.88
CA THR A 43 3.77 16.20 4.19
C THR A 43 3.31 16.28 2.74
N PHE A 44 3.24 15.16 2.04
CA PHE A 44 2.74 15.11 0.67
C PHE A 44 1.27 15.56 0.59
N GLN A 45 0.42 15.04 1.49
CA GLN A 45 -1.00 15.41 1.56
C GLN A 45 -1.19 16.89 1.88
N SER A 46 -0.38 17.47 2.77
CA SER A 46 -0.48 18.89 3.09
C SER A 46 -0.02 19.79 1.93
N GLN A 47 0.99 19.36 1.16
CA GLN A 47 1.48 20.11 0.00
C GLN A 47 0.63 19.97 -1.26
N ALA A 48 -0.01 18.81 -1.46
CA ALA A 48 -0.83 18.55 -2.65
C ALA A 48 -2.02 19.52 -2.76
N GLY A 49 -2.50 20.05 -1.64
CA GLY A 49 -3.56 21.08 -1.57
C GLY A 49 -4.93 20.63 -2.10
N ARG A 50 -5.03 19.42 -2.68
CA ARG A 50 -6.21 18.83 -3.30
C ARG A 50 -6.08 17.29 -3.24
N PRO A 51 -7.19 16.55 -3.14
CA PRO A 51 -7.15 15.10 -3.34
C PRO A 51 -6.61 14.79 -4.74
N VAL A 52 -5.61 13.91 -4.82
CA VAL A 52 -5.09 13.43 -6.10
C VAL A 52 -6.13 12.47 -6.68
N ALA A 53 -6.90 12.92 -7.67
CA ALA A 53 -7.77 12.04 -8.44
C ALA A 53 -6.90 11.08 -9.24
N VAL A 54 -7.03 9.78 -8.96
CA VAL A 54 -6.38 8.73 -9.74
C VAL A 54 -7.23 8.47 -10.97
N ASP A 55 -6.71 8.74 -12.16
CA ASP A 55 -7.36 8.40 -13.42
C ASP A 55 -7.20 6.91 -13.70
N PHE A 56 -8.30 6.16 -13.59
CA PHE A 56 -8.33 4.73 -13.89
C PHE A 56 -8.61 4.43 -15.36
N SER A 57 -8.79 5.45 -16.21
CA SER A 57 -9.12 5.28 -17.63
C SER A 57 -8.08 4.47 -18.41
N LYS A 58 -6.84 4.41 -17.90
CA LYS A 58 -5.73 3.65 -18.49
C LYS A 58 -5.35 2.40 -17.70
N MET A 59 -6.07 2.05 -16.63
CA MET A 59 -5.74 0.88 -15.83
C MET A 59 -6.10 -0.39 -16.61
N PRO A 60 -5.16 -1.31 -16.86
CA PRO A 60 -5.46 -2.56 -17.55
C PRO A 60 -6.42 -3.39 -16.68
N SER A 61 -7.52 -3.85 -17.27
CA SER A 61 -8.47 -4.73 -16.59
C SER A 61 -7.81 -6.07 -16.27
N LEU A 62 -7.81 -6.47 -15.01
CA LEU A 62 -7.46 -7.82 -14.61
C LEU A 62 -8.63 -8.74 -15.01
N VAL A 63 -8.52 -9.40 -16.17
CA VAL A 63 -9.47 -10.44 -16.58
C VAL A 63 -9.10 -11.70 -15.82
N ILE A 64 -9.95 -12.11 -14.88
CA ILE A 64 -9.84 -13.43 -14.26
C ILE A 64 -10.15 -14.44 -15.36
N ASN A 65 -9.20 -15.32 -15.66
CA ASN A 65 -9.41 -16.37 -16.63
C ASN A 65 -10.31 -17.45 -16.01
N GLU A 66 -11.63 -17.33 -16.17
CA GLU A 66 -12.59 -18.31 -15.65
C GLU A 66 -12.37 -19.72 -16.20
N ALA A 67 -11.78 -19.86 -17.40
CA ALA A 67 -11.44 -21.18 -17.95
C ALA A 67 -10.32 -21.88 -17.17
N ALA A 68 -9.51 -21.14 -16.40
CA ALA A 68 -8.52 -21.71 -15.48
C ALA A 68 -9.15 -22.12 -14.14
N HIS A 69 -10.38 -21.71 -13.86
CA HIS A 69 -11.08 -22.02 -12.61
C HIS A 69 -11.82 -23.37 -12.61
N GLY A 70 -11.87 -24.05 -13.77
CA GLY A 70 -12.58 -25.32 -13.92
C GLY A 70 -14.09 -25.12 -13.91
N TYR A 71 -14.77 -25.59 -14.96
CA TYR A 71 -16.22 -25.72 -14.91
C TYR A 71 -16.55 -26.90 -13.99
N GLU A 72 -17.09 -26.62 -12.80
CA GLU A 72 -17.93 -27.61 -12.10
C GLU A 72 -19.27 -27.75 -12.83
#